data_AF-A0A7V6B6Z7-F1
#
_entry.id   AF-A0A7V6B6Z7-F1
#
_cell.length_a   1.000
_cell.length_b   1.000
_cell.length_c   1.000
_cell.angle_alpha   90.00
_cell.angle_beta   90.00
_cell.angle_gamma   90.00
#
_symmetry.space_group_name_H-M   'P 1'
#
loop_
_entity.id
_entity.type
_entity.pdbx_description
1 polymer ?
#
loop_
_entity_poly.entity_id
_entity_poly.type
_entity_poly.pdbx_seq_one_letter_code
_entity_poly.pdbx_strand_id
1 'polypeptide(L)'
;MGALSAMRLLSNHFERLVRSIDVPVLLEMIRRVEPLVYARYFKGFRAQTIGKKRVVEAMKREVLEKQNEPLSELLALLWNQKNRELYREMLNLVRTIDENVEQIKAIEDEKAKEFISTLEARFPKEDILICVRLNEVKFSEKVISTMLEGKKLEEEVHKTEQEDKKEGGEPA
;
A
#
# COMPACT_ATOMS: atom_id res chain seq x y z
N MET A 1 -3.87 -5.52 -9.28
CA MET A 1 -4.65 -5.32 -8.04
C MET A 1 -5.39 -4.00 -8.27
N GLY A 2 -6.05 -3.38 -7.30
CA GLY A 2 -6.65 -2.05 -7.52
C GLY A 2 -6.36 -1.15 -6.33
N ALA A 3 -6.52 0.16 -6.49
CA ALA A 3 -6.28 1.12 -5.40
C ALA A 3 -7.08 0.75 -4.13
N LEU A 4 -8.33 0.30 -4.29
CA LEU A 4 -9.16 -0.16 -3.17
C LEU A 4 -8.54 -1.34 -2.40
N SER A 5 -8.02 -2.35 -3.09
CA SER A 5 -7.36 -3.50 -2.46
C SER A 5 -6.09 -3.06 -1.73
N ALA A 6 -5.30 -2.16 -2.32
CA ALA A 6 -4.13 -1.59 -1.67
C ALA A 6 -4.49 -0.84 -0.38
N MET A 7 -5.58 -0.06 -0.39
CA MET A 7 -6.07 0.66 0.79
C MET A 7 -6.43 -0.27 1.94
N ARG A 8 -6.98 -1.46 1.65
CA ARG A 8 -7.28 -2.47 2.69
C ARG A 8 -6.02 -3.02 3.34
N LEU A 9 -5.02 -3.36 2.53
CA LEU A 9 -3.71 -3.83 3.01
C LEU A 9 -3.02 -2.73 3.84
N LEU A 10 -3.26 -1.48 3.50
CA LEU A 10 -2.77 -0.31 4.22
C LEU A 10 -3.68 0.16 5.36
N SER A 11 -4.66 -0.63 5.83
CA SER A 11 -5.60 -0.21 6.88
C SER A 11 -4.93 0.39 8.13
N ASN A 12 -3.85 -0.23 8.61
CA ASN A 12 -3.04 0.25 9.75
C ASN A 12 -2.28 1.56 9.45
N HIS A 13 -2.00 1.82 8.17
CA HIS A 13 -1.25 2.99 7.69
C HIS A 13 -2.16 4.04 7.02
N PHE A 14 -3.46 3.78 6.95
CA PHE A 14 -4.42 4.58 6.18
C PHE A 14 -4.49 6.02 6.70
N GLU A 15 -4.39 6.19 8.01
CA GLU A 15 -4.36 7.53 8.62
C GLU A 15 -3.12 8.33 8.21
N ARG A 16 -1.95 7.69 8.17
CA ARG A 16 -0.71 8.31 7.69
C ARG A 16 -0.85 8.75 6.24
N LEU A 17 -1.38 7.85 5.40
CA LEU A 17 -1.66 8.11 3.99
C LEU A 17 -2.53 9.37 3.83
N VAL A 18 -3.71 9.41 4.45
CA VAL A 18 -4.65 10.53 4.31
C VAL A 18 -4.08 11.82 4.90
N ARG A 19 -3.42 11.76 6.06
CA ARG A 19 -2.87 12.96 6.73
C ARG A 19 -1.72 13.62 5.97
N SER A 20 -1.04 12.89 5.08
CA SER A 20 0.05 13.42 4.25
C SER A 20 -0.45 14.33 3.13
N ILE A 21 -1.72 14.17 2.72
CA ILE A 21 -2.34 14.94 1.64
C ILE A 21 -2.80 16.30 2.19
N ASP A 22 -2.64 17.35 1.38
CA ASP A 22 -3.16 18.68 1.71
C ASP A 22 -4.69 18.69 1.74
N VAL A 23 -5.26 19.17 2.84
CA VAL A 23 -6.71 19.08 3.10
C VAL A 23 -7.52 19.94 2.11
N PRO A 24 -7.18 21.22 1.86
CA PRO A 24 -7.83 21.99 0.81
C PRO A 24 -7.85 21.30 -0.55
N VAL A 25 -6.72 20.74 -1.00
CA VAL A 25 -6.64 20.00 -2.27
C VAL A 25 -7.53 18.77 -2.24
N LEU A 26 -7.46 17.96 -1.18
CA LEU A 26 -8.26 16.73 -1.05
C LEU A 26 -9.76 17.05 -1.09
N LEU A 27 -10.21 18.07 -0.36
CA LEU A 27 -11.62 18.45 -0.32
C LEU A 27 -12.14 18.95 -1.66
N GLU A 28 -11.36 19.76 -2.37
CA GLU A 28 -11.72 20.23 -3.70
C GLU A 28 -11.84 19.06 -4.68
N MET A 29 -10.91 18.10 -4.62
CA MET A 29 -10.96 16.93 -5.49
C MET A 29 -12.12 15.99 -5.13
N ILE A 30 -12.40 15.75 -3.85
CA ILE A 30 -13.58 14.97 -3.42
C ILE A 30 -14.86 15.64 -3.90
N ARG A 31 -14.95 16.98 -3.84
CA ARG A 31 -16.13 17.72 -4.34
C ARG A 31 -16.40 17.46 -5.82
N ARG A 32 -15.35 17.26 -6.62
CA ARG A 32 -15.44 17.01 -8.07
C ARG A 32 -15.73 15.55 -8.39
N VAL A 33 -15.01 14.62 -7.75
CA VAL A 33 -15.09 13.18 -8.05
C VAL A 33 -16.30 12.55 -7.36
N GLU A 34 -16.56 12.91 -6.12
CA GLU A 34 -17.57 12.30 -5.24
C GLU A 34 -18.42 13.37 -4.53
N PRO A 35 -19.25 14.14 -5.27
CA PRO A 35 -19.99 15.29 -4.74
C PRO A 35 -20.96 14.90 -3.62
N LEU A 36 -21.51 13.69 -3.64
CA LEU A 36 -22.39 13.19 -2.57
C LEU A 36 -21.63 12.93 -1.27
N VAL A 37 -20.40 12.41 -1.34
CA VAL A 37 -19.53 12.26 -0.17
C VAL A 37 -19.17 13.64 0.37
N TYR A 38 -18.81 14.57 -0.51
CA TYR A 38 -18.53 15.95 -0.10
C TYR A 38 -19.73 16.57 0.62
N ALA A 39 -20.92 16.46 0.03
CA ALA A 39 -22.15 16.97 0.61
C ALA A 39 -22.45 16.35 1.99
N ARG A 40 -22.19 15.04 2.15
CA ARG A 40 -22.47 14.29 3.37
C ARG A 40 -21.57 14.66 4.54
N TYR A 41 -20.26 14.83 4.32
CA TYR A 41 -19.29 14.99 5.41
C TYR A 41 -18.72 16.40 5.56
N PHE A 42 -18.71 17.19 4.47
CA PHE A 42 -17.90 18.41 4.39
C PHE A 42 -18.70 19.65 3.99
N LYS A 43 -19.97 19.52 3.60
CA LYS A 43 -20.83 20.68 3.31
C LYS A 43 -20.93 21.61 4.51
N GLY A 44 -20.74 22.91 4.27
CA GLY A 44 -20.82 23.96 5.29
C GLY A 44 -19.52 24.20 6.06
N PHE A 45 -18.50 23.35 5.89
CA PHE A 45 -17.17 23.58 6.46
C PHE A 45 -16.31 24.43 5.54
N ARG A 46 -15.48 25.32 6.11
CA ARG A 46 -14.40 25.98 5.37
C ARG A 46 -13.18 25.06 5.34
N ALA A 47 -12.57 24.91 4.17
CA ALA A 47 -11.42 24.02 3.96
C ALA A 47 -10.25 24.28 4.93
N GLN A 48 -10.06 25.53 5.35
CA GLN A 48 -8.99 25.93 6.28
C GLN A 48 -9.30 25.57 7.74
N THR A 49 -10.57 25.33 8.07
CA THR A 49 -11.03 25.11 9.45
C THR A 49 -11.33 23.65 9.76
N ILE A 50 -11.40 22.81 8.73
CA ILE A 50 -11.69 21.40 8.92
C ILE A 50 -10.46 20.65 9.43
N GLY A 51 -10.59 20.05 10.61
CA GLY A 51 -9.51 19.28 11.21
C GLY A 51 -9.21 18.00 10.43
N LYS A 52 -7.92 17.64 10.34
CA LYS A 52 -7.45 16.40 9.69
C LYS A 52 -8.16 15.14 10.22
N LYS A 53 -8.50 15.10 11.52
CA LYS A 53 -9.20 13.97 12.15
C LYS A 53 -10.53 13.65 11.44
N ARG A 54 -11.35 14.66 11.17
CA ARG A 54 -12.65 14.51 10.49
C ARG A 54 -12.48 13.98 9.07
N VAL A 55 -11.46 14.48 8.36
CA VAL A 55 -11.15 14.02 7.00
C VAL A 55 -10.75 12.55 7.02
N VAL A 56 -9.85 12.15 7.93
CA VAL A 56 -9.44 10.75 8.09
C VAL A 56 -10.63 9.84 8.41
N GLU A 57 -11.49 10.22 9.34
CA GLU A 57 -12.68 9.42 9.71
C GLU A 57 -13.63 9.24 8.52
N ALA A 58 -13.92 10.31 7.78
CA ALA A 58 -14.75 10.23 6.58
C ALA A 58 -14.12 9.36 5.50
N MET A 59 -12.82 9.48 5.26
CA MET A 59 -12.10 8.65 4.28
C MET A 59 -12.04 7.18 4.70
N LYS A 60 -11.78 6.89 5.98
CA LYS A 60 -11.82 5.51 6.50
C LYS A 60 -13.19 4.88 6.25
N ARG A 61 -14.27 5.60 6.57
CA ARG A 61 -15.64 5.11 6.37
C ARG A 61 -15.97 4.87 4.90
N GLU A 62 -15.66 5.81 4.02
CA GLU A 62 -16.02 5.65 2.60
C GLU A 62 -15.12 4.61 1.90
N VAL A 63 -13.83 4.57 2.19
CA VAL A 63 -12.89 3.70 1.48
C VAL A 63 -12.82 2.29 2.07
N LEU A 64 -12.66 2.17 3.40
CA LEU A 64 -12.46 0.86 4.03
C LEU A 64 -13.78 0.14 4.31
N GLU A 65 -14.83 0.86 4.71
CA GLU A 65 -16.13 0.23 5.02
C GLU A 65 -17.03 0.16 3.79
N LYS A 66 -17.23 1.28 3.09
CA LYS A 66 -18.14 1.36 1.93
C LYS A 66 -17.49 1.04 0.59
N GLN A 67 -16.19 0.80 0.58
CA GLN A 67 -15.47 0.35 -0.62
C GLN A 67 -15.59 1.33 -1.79
N ASN A 68 -15.59 2.64 -1.50
CA ASN A 68 -15.66 3.69 -2.51
C ASN A 68 -14.39 3.71 -3.36
N GLU A 69 -14.48 3.11 -4.54
CA GLU A 69 -13.36 2.94 -5.48
C GLU A 69 -12.87 4.27 -6.06
N PRO A 70 -13.72 5.19 -6.54
CA PRO A 70 -13.27 6.52 -6.99
C PRO A 70 -12.47 7.29 -5.94
N LEU A 71 -12.86 7.24 -4.66
CA LEU A 71 -12.06 7.83 -3.59
C LEU A 71 -10.73 7.12 -3.37
N SER A 72 -10.70 5.79 -3.50
CA SER A 72 -9.48 5.02 -3.35
C SER A 72 -8.45 5.41 -4.41
N GLU A 73 -8.88 5.53 -5.67
CA GLU A 73 -8.05 6.01 -6.78
C GLU A 73 -7.59 7.45 -6.58
N LEU A 74 -8.50 8.33 -6.16
CA LEU A 74 -8.16 9.72 -5.86
C LEU A 74 -7.09 9.83 -4.78
N LEU A 75 -7.24 9.08 -3.68
CA LEU A 75 -6.25 9.07 -2.59
C LEU A 75 -4.90 8.53 -3.07
N ALA A 76 -4.88 7.48 -3.88
CA ALA A 76 -3.63 6.95 -4.44
C ALA A 76 -2.93 7.99 -5.33
N LEU A 77 -3.69 8.67 -6.21
CA LEU A 77 -3.18 9.72 -7.08
C LEU A 77 -2.58 10.88 -6.27
N LEU A 78 -3.34 11.42 -5.31
CA LEU A 78 -2.92 12.57 -4.51
C LEU A 78 -1.71 12.22 -3.62
N TRP A 79 -1.67 10.99 -3.09
CA TRP A 79 -0.52 10.53 -2.31
C TRP A 79 0.75 10.44 -3.16
N ASN A 80 0.67 9.83 -4.35
CA ASN A 80 1.80 9.75 -5.28
C ASN A 80 2.29 11.12 -5.74
N GLN A 81 1.38 12.07 -5.99
CA GLN A 81 1.74 13.44 -6.33
C GLN A 81 2.48 14.15 -5.19
N LYS A 82 2.02 13.97 -3.95
CA LYS A 82 2.66 14.55 -2.78
C LYS A 82 4.03 13.93 -2.50
N ASN A 83 4.16 12.62 -2.69
CA ASN A 83 5.36 11.82 -2.43
C ASN A 83 6.13 11.50 -3.73
N ARG A 84 6.12 12.45 -4.68
CA ARG A 84 6.68 12.27 -6.03
C ARG A 84 8.15 11.85 -6.02
N GLU A 85 8.92 12.31 -5.03
CA GLU A 85 10.32 11.96 -4.91
C GLU A 85 10.50 10.47 -4.64
N LEU A 86 9.86 9.93 -3.59
CA LEU A 86 9.87 8.49 -3.30
C LEU A 86 9.35 7.66 -4.48
N TYR A 87 8.24 8.09 -5.09
CA TYR A 87 7.69 7.41 -6.27
C TYR A 87 8.71 7.34 -7.42
N ARG A 88 9.41 8.44 -7.69
CA ARG A 88 10.44 8.50 -8.74
C ARG A 88 11.65 7.63 -8.42
N GLU A 89 12.13 7.65 -7.19
CA GLU A 89 13.28 6.83 -6.78
C GLU A 89 12.94 5.34 -6.88
N MET A 90 11.75 4.94 -6.40
CA MET A 90 11.26 3.57 -6.58
C MET A 90 11.17 3.20 -8.07
N LEU A 91 10.60 4.07 -8.91
CA LEU A 91 10.50 3.83 -10.35
C LEU A 91 11.87 3.69 -11.01
N ASN A 92 12.84 4.54 -10.63
CA ASN A 92 14.20 4.48 -11.14
C ASN A 92 14.88 3.15 -10.77
N LEU A 93 14.70 2.69 -9.51
CA LEU A 93 15.21 1.40 -9.07
C LEU A 93 14.58 0.25 -9.86
N VAL A 94 13.26 0.24 -10.01
CA VAL A 94 12.56 -0.82 -10.77
C VAL A 94 12.99 -0.83 -12.24
N ARG A 95 13.23 0.35 -12.85
CA ARG A 95 13.75 0.47 -14.22
C ARG A 95 15.16 -0.07 -14.42
N THR A 96 15.92 -0.32 -13.34
CA THR A 96 17.21 -1.01 -13.46
C THR A 96 17.05 -2.50 -13.82
N ILE A 97 15.85 -3.07 -13.64
CA ILE A 97 15.52 -4.45 -14.02
C ILE A 97 15.06 -4.50 -15.48
N ASP A 98 14.08 -3.67 -15.83
CA ASP A 98 13.55 -3.51 -17.19
C ASP A 98 13.01 -2.09 -17.36
N GLU A 99 13.34 -1.41 -18.46
CA GLU A 99 12.82 -0.08 -18.77
C GLU A 99 11.28 -0.09 -18.91
N ASN A 100 10.73 -1.18 -19.43
CA ASN A 100 9.31 -1.44 -19.53
C ASN A 100 8.78 -2.12 -18.26
N VAL A 101 8.58 -1.31 -17.23
CA VAL A 101 8.14 -1.73 -15.89
C VAL A 101 6.84 -2.57 -15.92
N GLU A 102 5.96 -2.38 -16.91
CA GLU A 102 4.72 -3.14 -17.03
C GLU A 102 4.95 -4.63 -17.35
N GLN A 103 6.10 -4.98 -17.92
CA GLN A 103 6.46 -6.37 -18.23
C GLN A 103 7.03 -7.12 -17.02
N ILE A 104 7.43 -6.40 -15.98
CA ILE A 104 7.97 -7.00 -14.76
C ILE A 104 6.82 -7.72 -14.03
N LYS A 105 6.91 -9.04 -13.96
CA LYS A 105 5.92 -9.88 -13.26
C LYS A 105 6.25 -10.06 -11.77
N ALA A 106 7.54 -10.13 -11.46
CA ALA A 106 8.08 -10.33 -10.13
C ALA A 106 9.47 -9.70 -10.05
N ILE A 107 9.84 -9.21 -8.87
CA ILE A 107 11.20 -8.77 -8.53
C ILE A 107 11.72 -9.76 -7.49
N GLU A 108 12.93 -10.28 -7.72
CA GLU A 108 13.59 -11.23 -6.82
C GLU A 108 13.74 -10.63 -5.41
N ASP A 109 13.63 -11.49 -4.39
CA ASP A 109 13.61 -11.05 -3.00
C ASP A 109 14.89 -10.32 -2.60
N GLU A 110 16.05 -10.80 -3.07
CA GLU A 110 17.35 -10.18 -2.86
C GLU A 110 17.37 -8.76 -3.43
N LYS A 111 16.86 -8.58 -4.64
CA LYS A 111 16.79 -7.27 -5.30
C LYS A 111 15.80 -6.33 -4.63
N ALA A 112 14.64 -6.85 -4.22
CA ALA A 112 13.66 -6.09 -3.46
C ALA A 112 14.23 -5.59 -2.13
N LYS A 113 15.00 -6.42 -1.42
CA LYS A 113 15.71 -6.01 -0.18
C LYS A 113 16.73 -4.90 -0.43
N GLU A 114 17.50 -4.98 -1.52
CA GLU A 114 18.44 -3.91 -1.93
C GLU A 114 17.71 -2.59 -2.18
N PHE A 115 16.58 -2.63 -2.90
CA PHE A 115 15.77 -1.44 -3.18
C PHE A 115 15.23 -0.83 -1.89
N ILE A 116 14.67 -1.65 -1.00
CA ILE A 116 14.16 -1.18 0.29
C ILE A 116 15.28 -0.54 1.10
N SER A 117 16.44 -1.19 1.24
CA SER A 117 17.58 -0.65 1.99
C SER A 117 18.08 0.68 1.42
N THR A 118 18.10 0.81 0.09
CA THR A 118 18.47 2.06 -0.60
C THR A 118 17.48 3.18 -0.29
N LEU A 119 16.18 2.89 -0.29
CA LEU A 119 15.13 3.86 -0.01
C LEU A 119 15.05 4.25 1.47
N GLU A 120 15.30 3.31 2.38
CA GLU A 120 15.28 3.55 3.83
C GLU A 120 16.34 4.56 4.28
N ALA A 121 17.40 4.77 3.50
CA ALA A 121 18.38 5.82 3.76
C ALA A 121 17.79 7.25 3.72
N ARG A 122 16.63 7.43 3.05
CA ARG A 122 16.04 8.76 2.79
C ARG A 122 14.56 8.85 3.12
N PHE A 123 13.84 7.73 3.13
CA PHE A 123 12.39 7.70 3.29
C PHE A 123 11.97 6.82 4.47
N PRO A 124 10.93 7.22 5.23
CA PRO A 124 10.36 6.37 6.27
C PRO A 124 9.83 5.05 5.70
N LYS A 125 10.03 3.97 6.45
CA LYS A 125 9.60 2.62 6.09
C LYS A 125 8.10 2.52 5.80
N GLU A 126 7.26 3.24 6.54
CA GLU A 126 5.82 3.27 6.31
C GLU A 126 5.45 3.94 4.98
N ASP A 127 6.20 4.95 4.54
CA ASP A 127 5.97 5.60 3.25
C ASP A 127 6.42 4.70 2.10
N ILE A 128 7.51 3.95 2.29
CA ILE A 128 7.94 2.91 1.33
C ILE A 128 6.87 1.83 1.21
N LEU A 129 6.31 1.35 2.31
CA LEU A 129 5.19 0.40 2.32
C LEU A 129 3.98 0.93 1.54
N ILE A 130 3.57 2.17 1.81
CA ILE A 130 2.46 2.80 1.09
C ILE A 130 2.77 2.87 -0.41
N CYS A 131 3.98 3.30 -0.78
CA CYS A 131 4.41 3.38 -2.17
C CYS A 131 4.34 2.00 -2.87
N VAL A 132 4.87 0.96 -2.24
CA VAL A 132 4.87 -0.42 -2.77
C VAL A 132 3.44 -0.91 -3.00
N ARG A 133 2.55 -0.74 -2.01
CA ARG A 133 1.16 -1.23 -2.08
C ARG A 133 0.32 -0.44 -3.08
N LEU A 134 0.40 0.89 -3.09
CA LEU A 134 -0.40 1.73 -3.98
C LEU A 134 0.00 1.57 -5.45
N ASN A 135 1.27 1.34 -5.73
CA ASN A 135 1.81 1.23 -7.09
C ASN A 135 2.04 -0.22 -7.54
N GLU A 136 1.59 -1.20 -6.74
CA GLU A 136 1.69 -2.63 -7.05
C GLU A 136 3.08 -3.09 -7.46
N VAL A 137 4.11 -2.56 -6.78
CA VAL A 137 5.49 -2.96 -7.02
C VAL A 137 5.59 -4.46 -6.76
N LYS A 138 6.17 -5.21 -7.71
CA LYS A 138 6.14 -6.68 -7.75
C LYS A 138 7.09 -7.37 -6.78
N PHE A 139 7.20 -6.84 -5.57
CA PHE A 139 7.87 -7.50 -4.46
C PHE A 139 7.01 -8.67 -3.96
N SER A 140 7.66 -9.72 -3.47
CA SER A 140 6.96 -10.81 -2.81
C SER A 140 6.31 -10.34 -1.51
N GLU A 141 5.19 -10.98 -1.15
CA GLU A 141 4.52 -10.71 0.12
C GLU A 141 5.44 -10.99 1.32
N LYS A 142 6.35 -11.96 1.17
CA LYS A 142 7.37 -12.32 2.15
C LYS A 142 8.27 -11.12 2.47
N VAL A 143 8.80 -10.45 1.44
CA VAL A 143 9.64 -9.26 1.62
C VAL A 143 8.84 -8.11 2.21
N ILE A 144 7.62 -7.85 1.72
CA ILE A 144 6.79 -6.75 2.23
C ILE A 144 6.48 -6.96 3.73
N SER A 145 6.01 -8.15 4.10
CA SER A 145 5.65 -8.46 5.48
C SER A 145 6.84 -8.37 6.45
N THR A 146 8.00 -8.89 6.06
CA THR A 146 9.21 -8.89 6.93
C THR A 146 9.90 -7.53 6.98
N MET A 147 10.18 -6.95 5.82
CA MET A 147 11.02 -5.76 5.69
C MET A 147 10.24 -4.47 5.90
N LEU A 148 8.95 -4.42 5.55
CA LEU A 148 8.16 -3.18 5.57
C LEU A 148 7.08 -3.18 6.67
N GLU A 149 6.43 -4.31 6.94
CA GLU A 149 5.40 -4.41 8.00
C GLU A 149 5.98 -4.83 9.35
N GLY A 150 7.23 -5.32 9.39
CA GLY A 150 7.89 -5.76 10.63
C GLY A 150 7.28 -7.02 11.25
N LYS A 151 6.50 -7.79 10.48
CA LYS A 151 5.97 -9.08 10.91
C LYS A 151 7.08 -10.12 10.84
N LYS A 152 7.26 -10.90 11.92
CA LYS A 152 8.03 -12.15 11.83
C LYS A 152 7.18 -13.12 11.02
N LEU A 153 7.74 -13.67 9.93
CA LEU A 153 7.12 -14.83 9.31
C LEU A 153 7.16 -15.93 10.37
N GLU A 154 5.99 -16.36 10.81
CA GLU A 154 5.90 -17.67 11.44
C GLU A 154 6.44 -18.65 10.39
N GLU A 155 7.57 -19.27 10.71
CA GLU A 155 8.16 -20.32 9.90
C GLU A 155 7.07 -21.34 9.57
N GLU A 156 7.10 -21.85 8.34
CA GLU A 156 6.21 -22.88 7.80
C GLU A 156 5.89 -23.98 8.83
N VAL A 157 4.85 -23.81 9.65
CA VAL A 157 4.19 -24.90 10.37
C VAL A 157 3.38 -25.65 9.32
N HIS A 158 4.07 -26.45 8.51
CA HIS A 158 3.62 -27.66 7.80
C HIS A 158 4.69 -28.08 6.78
N LYS A 159 5.92 -28.32 7.26
CA LYS A 159 6.73 -29.40 6.69
C LYS A 159 6.55 -30.62 7.58
N THR A 160 6.25 -31.76 6.94
CA THR A 160 6.51 -33.12 7.46
C THR A 160 5.58 -33.65 8.57
N GLU A 161 4.31 -33.94 8.27
CA GLU A 161 3.52 -34.90 9.08
C GLU A 161 2.79 -36.00 8.27
N GLN A 162 3.11 -36.22 6.99
CA GLN A 162 2.56 -37.36 6.23
C GLN A 162 3.56 -38.12 5.33
N GLU A 163 4.86 -38.05 5.61
CA GLU A 163 5.80 -39.06 5.08
C GLU A 163 6.15 -40.16 6.09
N ASP A 164 5.66 -40.07 7.33
CA ASP A 164 5.96 -41.06 8.40
C ASP A 164 4.85 -42.11 8.61
N LYS A 165 4.17 -42.50 7.52
CA LYS A 165 3.50 -43.81 7.44
C LYS A 165 4.36 -44.75 6.61
N LYS A 166 5.46 -45.18 7.23
CA LYS A 166 5.93 -46.59 7.32
C LYS A 166 5.70 -47.41 6.05
N GLU A 167 6.72 -47.62 5.23
CA GLU A 167 7.70 -48.70 5.44
C GLU A 167 7.07 -49.92 6.14
N GLY A 168 6.46 -50.78 5.33
CA GLY A 168 6.22 -52.18 5.64
C GLY A 168 6.93 -53.02 4.59
N GLY A 169 8.22 -53.26 4.81
CA GLY A 169 9.06 -54.12 3.98
C GLY A 169 8.49 -55.53 3.84
N GLU A 170 8.57 -56.03 2.61
CA GLU A 170 8.51 -57.44 2.25
C GLU A 170 9.69 -58.19 2.88
N PRO A 171 9.48 -59.41 3.40
CA PRO A 171 10.53 -60.41 3.25
C PRO A 171 10.01 -61.80 2.83
N ALA A 172 10.75 -62.36 1.86
CA ALA A 172 10.98 -63.77 1.52
C ALA A 172 9.82 -64.63 1.00
#